data_AF-A0A345P383-F1
#
_entry.id   AF-A0A345P383-F1
#
_cell.length_a   1.000
_cell.length_b   1.000
_cell.length_c   1.000
_cell.angle_alpha   90.00
_cell.angle_beta   90.00
_cell.angle_gamma   90.00
#
_symmetry.space_group_name_H-M   'P 1'
#
loop_
_entity.id
_entity.type
_entity.pdbx_description
1 polymer ?
#
loop_
_entity_poly.entity_id
_entity_poly.type
_entity_poly.pdbx_seq_one_letter_code
_entity_poly.pdbx_strand_id
1 'polypeptide(L)'
;MSDNQTVLAVVIEKIRTSINEDWIMDYEIDATTRFNDDLEIESIEFVKIANAIQQHYGTHLNIADWLAGKSIHELIGLSVGELTDYVSAALAKG
;
A
#
# COMPACT_ATOMS: atom_id res chain seq x y z
N MET A 1 -12.71 12.51 -10.82
CA MET A 1 -12.14 11.24 -10.32
C MET A 1 -11.79 11.50 -8.87
N SER A 2 -12.36 10.73 -7.96
CA SER A 2 -12.19 10.96 -6.52
C SER A 2 -10.73 10.74 -6.13
N ASP A 3 -10.17 11.58 -5.26
CA ASP A 3 -8.76 11.51 -4.86
C ASP A 3 -8.33 10.09 -4.43
N ASN A 4 -9.24 9.35 -3.79
CA ASN A 4 -9.00 7.97 -3.36
C ASN A 4 -8.76 6.97 -4.51
N GLN A 5 -9.44 7.13 -5.65
CA GLN A 5 -9.23 6.24 -6.80
C GLN A 5 -7.87 6.50 -7.46
N THR A 6 -7.43 7.76 -7.46
CA THR A 6 -6.09 8.13 -7.93
C THR A 6 -5.02 7.54 -7.01
N VAL A 7 -5.20 7.67 -5.69
CA VAL A 7 -4.29 7.07 -4.72
C VAL A 7 -4.23 5.55 -4.87
N LEU A 8 -5.37 4.88 -5.04
CA LEU A 8 -5.44 3.43 -5.22
C LEU A 8 -4.62 2.99 -6.45
N ALA A 9 -4.79 3.69 -7.57
CA ALA A 9 -4.04 3.40 -8.80
C ALA A 9 -2.52 3.53 -8.60
N VAL A 10 -2.08 4.54 -7.84
CA VAL A 10 -0.66 4.69 -7.48
C VAL A 10 -0.19 3.59 -6.56
N VAL A 11 -0.96 3.23 -5.52
CA VAL A 11 -0.59 2.15 -4.60
C VAL A 11 -0.42 0.83 -5.38
N ILE A 12 -1.35 0.50 -6.26
CA ILE A 12 -1.28 -0.68 -7.13
C ILE A 12 -0.03 -0.65 -8.02
N GLU A 13 0.30 0.50 -8.61
CA GLU A 13 1.52 0.65 -9.41
C GLU A 13 2.80 0.48 -8.57
N LYS A 14 2.82 0.97 -7.33
CA LYS A 14 3.93 0.76 -6.39
C LYS A 14 4.06 -0.68 -5.92
N ILE A 15 2.96 -1.40 -5.77
CA ILE A 15 2.98 -2.85 -5.52
C ILE A 15 3.68 -3.57 -6.67
N ARG A 16 3.20 -3.36 -7.91
CA ARG A 16 3.75 -4.01 -9.10
C ARG A 16 5.23 -3.72 -9.32
N THR A 17 5.63 -2.46 -9.20
CA THR A 17 7.03 -2.06 -9.40
C THR A 17 7.96 -2.48 -8.27
N SER A 18 7.46 -2.68 -7.04
CA SER A 18 8.30 -3.10 -5.91
C SER A 18 8.54 -4.61 -5.88
N ILE A 19 7.53 -5.40 -6.27
CA ILE A 19 7.63 -6.87 -6.41
C ILE A 19 8.41 -7.19 -7.69
N ASN A 20 8.06 -6.55 -8.81
CA ASN A 20 8.75 -6.68 -10.10
C ASN A 20 8.89 -8.14 -10.56
N GLU A 21 7.78 -8.88 -10.48
CA GLU A 21 7.65 -10.25 -10.97
C GLU A 21 6.54 -10.35 -12.02
N ASP A 22 6.61 -11.35 -12.92
CA ASP A 22 5.66 -11.44 -14.02
C ASP A 22 4.22 -11.71 -13.52
N TRP A 23 4.05 -12.49 -12.45
CA TRP A 23 2.73 -12.87 -11.95
C TRP A 23 1.93 -11.70 -11.40
N ILE A 24 2.58 -10.71 -10.76
CA ILE A 24 1.87 -9.55 -10.17
C ILE A 24 1.34 -8.59 -11.25
N MET A 25 1.93 -8.65 -12.45
CA MET A 25 1.50 -7.82 -13.57
C MET A 25 0.15 -8.29 -14.11
N ASP A 26 -0.09 -9.60 -14.09
CA ASP A 26 -1.34 -10.23 -14.53
C ASP A 26 -2.36 -10.43 -13.40
N TYR A 27 -1.95 -10.25 -12.14
CA TYR A 27 -2.85 -10.34 -10.98
C TYR A 27 -3.77 -9.10 -10.89
N GLU A 28 -5.07 -9.36 -10.71
CA GLU A 28 -6.07 -8.31 -10.48
C GLU A 28 -6.02 -7.83 -9.03
N ILE A 29 -5.48 -6.64 -8.82
CA ILE A 29 -5.39 -6.00 -7.51
C ILE A 29 -6.51 -4.98 -7.38
N ASP A 30 -7.29 -5.09 -6.31
CA ASP A 30 -8.30 -4.12 -5.92
C ASP A 30 -8.13 -3.69 -4.44
N ALA A 31 -9.06 -2.89 -3.92
CA ALA A 31 -9.00 -2.39 -2.56
C ALA A 31 -9.19 -3.49 -1.48
N THR A 32 -9.76 -4.64 -1.84
CA THR A 32 -10.00 -5.76 -0.93
C THR A 32 -8.81 -6.74 -0.88
N THR A 33 -7.93 -6.71 -1.89
CA THR A 33 -6.70 -7.49 -1.93
C THR A 33 -5.85 -7.26 -0.68
N ARG A 34 -5.44 -8.34 -0.02
CA ARG A 34 -4.60 -8.37 1.18
C ARG A 34 -3.14 -8.60 0.84
N PHE A 35 -2.27 -7.87 1.52
CA PHE A 35 -0.83 -7.99 1.28
C PHE A 35 -0.30 -9.39 1.63
N ASN A 36 -0.69 -9.94 2.78
CA ASN A 36 -0.20 -11.26 3.21
C ASN A 36 -1.01 -12.42 2.64
N ASP A 37 -2.35 -12.35 2.68
CA ASP A 37 -3.19 -13.49 2.31
C ASP A 37 -3.33 -13.68 0.79
N ASP A 38 -3.39 -12.57 0.02
CA ASP A 38 -3.68 -12.63 -1.42
C ASP A 38 -2.43 -12.45 -2.28
N LEU A 39 -1.51 -11.58 -1.85
CA LEU A 39 -0.24 -11.33 -2.57
C LEU A 39 0.93 -12.14 -2.01
N GLU A 40 0.77 -12.77 -0.84
CA GLU A 40 1.79 -13.58 -0.16
C GLU A 40 3.17 -12.91 -0.07
N ILE A 41 3.21 -11.57 0.02
CA ILE A 41 4.47 -10.83 -0.07
C ILE A 41 5.30 -10.95 1.19
N GLU A 42 6.61 -10.91 1.02
CA GLU A 42 7.54 -10.85 2.14
C GLU A 42 7.49 -9.47 2.83
N SER A 43 7.79 -9.46 4.14
CA SER A 43 7.87 -8.21 4.91
C SER A 43 8.81 -7.17 4.28
N ILE A 44 9.88 -7.61 3.60
CA ILE A 44 10.82 -6.73 2.91
C ILE A 44 10.19 -6.05 1.69
N GLU A 45 9.32 -6.73 0.97
CA GLU A 45 8.59 -6.17 -0.18
C GLU A 45 7.59 -5.13 0.28
N PHE A 46 6.90 -5.39 1.39
CA PHE A 46 6.01 -4.41 2.01
C PHE A 46 6.77 -3.11 2.34
N VAL A 47 7.96 -3.21 2.95
CA VAL A 47 8.80 -2.05 3.25
C VAL A 47 9.21 -1.29 1.98
N LYS A 48 9.52 -1.99 0.88
CA LYS A 48 9.81 -1.34 -0.41
C LYS A 48 8.58 -0.58 -0.94
N ILE A 49 7.40 -1.19 -0.90
CA ILE A 49 6.14 -0.58 -1.33
C ILE A 49 5.85 0.68 -0.53
N ALA A 50 5.92 0.59 0.81
CA ALA A 50 5.72 1.73 1.70
C ALA A 50 6.69 2.89 1.38
N ASN A 51 7.98 2.58 1.22
CA ASN A 51 8.99 3.57 0.85
C ASN A 51 8.71 4.20 -0.52
N ALA A 52 8.31 3.41 -1.51
CA ALA A 52 8.04 3.89 -2.87
C ALA A 52 6.81 4.83 -2.91
N ILE A 53 5.78 4.54 -2.11
CA ILE A 53 4.62 5.43 -1.92
C ILE A 53 5.03 6.73 -1.24
N GLN A 54 5.82 6.64 -0.16
CA GLN A 54 6.31 7.82 0.56
C GLN A 54 7.21 8.71 -0.32
N GLN A 55 8.04 8.12 -1.19
CA GLN A 55 8.83 8.88 -2.17
C GLN A 55 7.96 9.58 -3.22
N HIS A 56 6.85 8.96 -3.63
CA HIS A 56 5.95 9.53 -4.64
C HIS A 56 5.19 10.75 -4.14
N TYR A 57 4.67 10.69 -2.92
CA TYR A 57 3.84 11.76 -2.33
C TYR A 57 4.59 12.71 -1.39
N GLY A 58 5.82 12.38 -1.02
CA GLY A 58 6.67 13.17 -0.14
C GLY A 58 6.64 12.74 1.33
N THR A 59 7.52 13.34 2.13
CA THR A 59 7.85 12.91 3.51
C THR A 59 6.76 13.16 4.56
N HIS A 60 5.61 13.72 4.18
CA HIS A 60 4.48 13.91 5.10
C HIS A 60 3.74 12.59 5.40
N LEU A 61 3.93 11.56 4.57
CA LEU A 61 3.45 10.22 4.83
C LEU A 61 4.38 9.52 5.82
N ASN A 62 3.83 9.07 6.95
CA ASN A 62 4.56 8.31 7.95
C ASN A 62 3.95 6.90 8.08
N ILE A 63 4.12 6.12 7.00
CA ILE A 63 3.60 4.76 6.91
C ILE A 63 4.23 3.88 7.99
N ALA A 64 5.51 4.11 8.33
CA ALA A 64 6.19 3.40 9.40
C ALA A 64 5.49 3.56 10.77
N ASP A 65 5.17 4.79 11.16
CA ASP A 65 4.45 5.04 12.43
C ASP A 65 3.02 4.47 12.38
N TRP A 66 2.35 4.54 11.23
CA TRP A 66 1.02 3.94 11.05
C TRP A 66 1.04 2.42 11.22
N LEU A 67 2.06 1.74 10.68
CA LEU A 67 2.25 0.30 10.85
C LEU A 67 2.62 -0.06 12.29
N ALA A 68 3.48 0.74 12.94
CA ALA A 68 3.89 0.52 14.33
C ALA A 68 2.72 0.60 15.32
N GLY A 69 1.65 1.31 14.96
CA GLY A 69 0.41 1.39 15.73
C GLY A 69 -0.54 0.20 15.58
N LYS A 70 -0.29 -0.73 14.64
CA LYS A 70 -1.18 -1.86 14.35
C LYS A 70 -0.84 -3.10 15.18
N SER A 71 -1.86 -3.86 15.55
CA SER A 71 -1.69 -5.20 16.10
C SER A 71 -1.28 -6.20 15.02
N ILE A 72 -0.74 -7.35 15.44
CA ILE A 72 -0.34 -8.42 14.51
C ILE A 72 -1.51 -8.91 13.64
N HIS A 73 -2.73 -8.96 14.18
CA HIS A 73 -3.92 -9.38 13.42
C HIS A 73 -4.27 -8.36 12.33
N GLU A 74 -4.13 -7.07 12.62
CA GLU A 74 -4.36 -5.99 11.64
C GLU A 74 -3.26 -5.95 10.57
N LEU A 75 -2.02 -6.30 10.92
CA LEU A 75 -0.95 -6.41 9.93
C LEU A 75 -1.15 -7.60 9.00
N ILE A 76 -1.61 -8.75 9.52
CA ILE A 76 -1.92 -9.93 8.71
C ILE A 76 -3.08 -9.66 7.76
N GLY A 77 -4.15 -9.03 8.26
CA GLY A 77 -5.34 -8.72 7.48
C GLY A 77 -5.24 -7.46 6.63
N LEU A 78 -4.06 -6.83 6.55
CA LEU A 78 -3.91 -5.51 5.94
C LEU A 78 -4.25 -5.56 4.45
N SER A 79 -5.20 -4.72 4.04
CA SER A 79 -5.64 -4.59 2.66
C SER A 79 -5.03 -3.39 1.93
N VAL A 80 -4.99 -3.48 0.60
CA VAL A 80 -4.59 -2.38 -0.28
C VAL A 80 -5.49 -1.16 -0.08
N GLY A 81 -6.78 -1.37 0.17
CA GLY A 81 -7.75 -0.33 0.50
C GLY A 81 -7.41 0.43 1.78
N GLU A 82 -7.04 -0.26 2.85
CA GLU A 82 -6.65 0.41 4.11
C GLU A 82 -5.39 1.27 3.96
N LEU A 83 -4.40 0.80 3.20
CA LEU A 83 -3.22 1.61 2.89
C LEU A 83 -3.59 2.83 2.05
N THR A 84 -4.45 2.63 1.05
CA THR A 84 -4.96 3.71 0.19
C THR A 84 -5.70 4.76 1.02
N ASP A 85 -6.60 4.35 1.90
CA ASP A 85 -7.38 5.25 2.75
C ASP A 85 -6.48 6.05 3.71
N TYR A 86 -5.45 5.41 4.28
CA TYR A 86 -4.45 6.09 5.10
C TYR A 86 -3.72 7.18 4.29
N VAL A 87 -3.23 6.84 3.10
CA VAL A 87 -2.51 7.78 2.22
C VAL A 87 -3.42 8.94 1.81
N SER A 88 -4.64 8.66 1.36
CA SER A 88 -5.63 9.69 1.02
C SER A 88 -5.94 10.62 2.18
N ALA A 89 -6.13 10.07 3.38
CA ALA A 89 -6.42 10.86 4.58
C ALA A 89 -5.22 11.73 5.01
N ALA A 90 -3.99 11.25 4.81
CA ALA A 90 -2.78 12.02 5.10
C ALA A 90 -2.59 13.15 4.08
N LEU A 91 -2.86 12.91 2.79
CA LEU A 91 -2.80 13.93 1.74
C LEU A 91 -3.85 15.03 1.93
N ALA A 92 -5.04 14.70 2.42
CA ALA A 92 -6.09 15.69 2.69
C ALA A 92 -5.79 16.62 3.88
N LYS A 93 -4.79 16.29 4.71
CA LYS A 93 -4.38 17.06 5.90
C LYS A 93 -3.17 17.97 5.66
N GLY A 94 -2.46 17.81 4.53
CA GLY A 94 -1.33 18.63 4.12
C GLY A 94 -1.75 19.75 3.18
#